data_AF-A0A6H0ZMA6-F1
#
_entry.id   AF-A0A6H0ZMA6-F1
#
_cell.length_a   1.000
_cell.length_b   1.000
_cell.length_c   1.000
_cell.angle_alpha   90.00
_cell.angle_beta   90.00
_cell.angle_gamma   90.00
#
_symmetry.space_group_name_H-M   'P 1'
#
loop_
_entity.id
_entity.type
_entity.pdbx_description
1 polymer ?
#
loop_
_entity_poly.entity_id
_entity_poly.type
_entity_poly.pdbx_seq_one_letter_code
_entity_poly.pdbx_strand_id
1 'polypeptide(L)'
;MLCRISTLAECEAHLPDNKQNSDGRKNLKKNLDGNNKSSYHALPKTAFFDGGYIDFEDIISISKKKFKEDFEKPLLQIAPAFVKDVTARFAAYYGRQGQPALSSVD
;
A
#
# COMPACT_ATOMS: atom_id res chain seq x y z
N MET A 1 12.38 -3.02 5.65
CA MET A 1 11.57 -2.85 4.43
C MET A 1 10.23 -2.31 4.85
N LEU A 2 9.73 -1.29 4.17
CA LEU A 2 8.40 -0.71 4.38
C LEU A 2 7.72 -0.59 3.01
N CYS A 3 6.41 -0.81 2.97
CA CYS A 3 5.61 -0.51 1.78
C CYS A 3 5.10 0.94 1.88
N ARG A 4 5.08 1.68 0.78
CA ARG A 4 4.44 2.99 0.75
C ARG A 4 2.92 2.86 0.88
N ILE A 5 2.29 3.86 1.49
CA ILE A 5 0.83 4.01 1.48
C ILE A 5 0.51 5.06 0.42
N SER A 6 -0.13 4.61 -0.65
CA SER A 6 -0.55 5.44 -1.77
C SER A 6 -1.95 5.98 -1.53
N THR A 7 -2.17 7.24 -1.87
CA THR A 7 -3.47 7.89 -1.94
C THR A 7 -4.22 7.44 -3.20
N LEU A 8 -5.54 7.65 -3.24
CA LEU A 8 -6.31 7.39 -4.45
C LEU A 8 -5.80 8.23 -5.64
N ALA A 9 -5.42 9.49 -5.41
CA ALA A 9 -4.92 10.38 -6.45
C ALA A 9 -3.61 9.86 -7.07
N GLU A 10 -2.67 9.38 -6.23
CA GLU A 10 -1.43 8.74 -6.71
C GLU A 10 -1.74 7.47 -7.52
N CYS A 11 -2.68 6.64 -7.07
CA CYS A 11 -3.10 5.47 -7.85
C CYS A 11 -3.78 5.86 -9.19
N GLU A 12 -4.59 6.92 -9.20
CA GLU A 12 -5.25 7.42 -10.40
C GLU A 12 -4.25 8.01 -11.41
N ALA A 13 -3.16 8.63 -10.94
CA ALA A 13 -2.10 9.15 -11.80
C ALA A 13 -1.38 8.04 -12.58
N HIS A 14 -1.43 6.79 -12.12
CA HIS A 14 -0.90 5.62 -12.82
C HIS A 14 -1.89 4.98 -13.82
N LEU A 15 -3.10 5.52 -13.97
CA LEU A 15 -4.01 5.03 -15.01
C LEU A 15 -3.47 5.36 -16.40
N PRO A 16 -3.58 4.43 -17.37
CA PRO A 16 -3.24 4.74 -18.75
C PRO A 16 -4.16 5.86 -19.29
N ASP A 17 -3.67 6.68 -20.21
CA ASP A 17 -4.35 7.89 -20.70
C ASP A 17 -5.80 7.63 -21.13
N ASN A 18 -6.06 6.51 -21.80
CA ASN A 18 -7.39 6.11 -22.25
C ASN A 18 -8.37 5.73 -21.11
N LYS A 19 -7.89 5.62 -19.87
CA LYS A 19 -8.66 5.35 -18.65
C LYS A 19 -8.64 6.53 -17.67
N GLN A 20 -8.00 7.66 -17.98
CA GLN A 20 -8.03 8.87 -17.15
C GLN A 20 -9.34 9.67 -17.30
N ASN A 21 -10.47 8.97 -17.38
CA ASN A 21 -11.83 9.51 -17.40
C ASN A 21 -12.58 9.13 -16.11
N SER A 22 -13.80 9.64 -15.93
CA SER A 22 -14.61 9.39 -14.72
C SER A 22 -14.86 7.90 -14.46
N ASP A 23 -15.12 7.13 -15.51
CA ASP A 23 -15.44 5.71 -15.40
C ASP A 23 -14.21 4.87 -15.03
N GLY A 24 -13.06 5.19 -15.61
CA GLY A 24 -11.79 4.54 -15.30
C GLY A 24 -11.39 4.79 -13.83
N ARG A 25 -11.49 6.04 -13.36
CA ARG A 25 -11.25 6.40 -11.95
C ARG A 25 -12.22 5.69 -11.00
N LYS A 26 -13.53 5.68 -11.32
CA LYS A 26 -14.55 4.97 -10.53
C LYS A 26 -14.27 3.47 -10.46
N ASN A 27 -13.90 2.86 -11.58
CA ASN A 27 -13.56 1.44 -11.63
C ASN A 27 -12.26 1.14 -10.86
N LEU A 28 -11.23 1.97 -10.96
CA LEU A 28 -10.01 1.83 -10.17
C LEU A 28 -10.33 1.84 -8.68
N LYS A 29 -11.03 2.88 -8.21
CA LYS A 29 -11.42 3.01 -6.81
C LYS A 29 -12.18 1.78 -6.31
N LYS A 30 -13.16 1.30 -7.08
CA LYS A 30 -13.91 0.07 -6.75
C LYS A 30 -13.00 -1.15 -6.61
N ASN A 31 -12.02 -1.31 -7.49
CA ASN A 31 -11.10 -2.44 -7.43
C ASN A 31 -10.09 -2.33 -6.29
N LEU A 32 -9.63 -1.12 -5.96
CA LEU A 32 -8.75 -0.88 -4.84
C LEU A 32 -9.47 -1.11 -3.51
N ASP A 33 -10.61 -0.43 -3.29
CA ASP A 33 -11.42 -0.58 -2.06
C ASP A 33 -11.92 -2.01 -1.85
N GLY A 34 -12.25 -2.69 -2.95
CA GLY A 34 -12.67 -4.10 -2.95
C GLY A 34 -11.51 -5.08 -2.86
N ASN A 35 -10.25 -4.62 -2.77
CA ASN A 35 -9.07 -5.47 -2.70
C ASN A 35 -8.93 -6.44 -3.90
N ASN A 36 -9.47 -6.08 -5.06
CA ASN A 36 -9.45 -6.86 -6.30
C ASN A 36 -8.14 -6.67 -7.09
N LYS A 37 -7.42 -5.57 -6.86
CA LYS A 37 -6.08 -5.37 -7.42
C LYS A 37 -5.04 -6.01 -6.50
N SER A 38 -4.32 -7.01 -7.00
CA SER A 38 -3.44 -7.84 -6.17
C SER A 38 -2.18 -7.13 -5.66
N SER A 39 -1.74 -6.06 -6.32
CA SER A 39 -0.60 -5.24 -5.92
C SER A 39 -0.93 -4.20 -4.84
N TYR A 40 -2.19 -4.11 -4.39
CA TYR A 40 -2.60 -3.14 -3.39
C TYR A 40 -3.44 -3.77 -2.26
N HIS A 41 -3.32 -3.22 -1.06
CA HIS A 41 -4.22 -3.51 0.05
C HIS A 41 -4.86 -2.23 0.59
N ALA A 42 -6.19 -2.13 0.53
CA ALA A 42 -6.93 -0.99 1.03
C ALA A 42 -6.88 -0.89 2.56
N LEU A 43 -6.52 0.28 3.05
CA LEU A 43 -6.57 0.66 4.45
C LEU A 43 -7.75 1.60 4.67
N PRO A 44 -8.63 1.29 5.64
CA PRO A 44 -9.78 2.13 5.92
C PRO A 44 -9.34 3.44 6.55
N LYS A 45 -10.10 4.50 6.27
CA LYS A 45 -10.00 5.76 6.99
C LYS A 45 -10.43 5.58 8.45
N THR A 46 -9.70 6.19 9.38
CA THR A 46 -10.04 6.28 10.80
C THR A 46 -10.05 7.74 11.26
N ALA A 47 -10.27 7.99 12.55
CA ALA A 47 -10.28 9.34 13.11
C ALA A 47 -8.93 10.08 13.04
N PHE A 48 -7.81 9.35 12.93
CA PHE A 48 -6.45 9.89 13.00
C PHE A 48 -5.56 9.40 11.84
N PHE A 49 -6.13 8.67 10.89
CA PHE A 49 -5.43 8.15 9.73
C PHE A 49 -6.36 8.22 8.52
N ASP A 50 -5.91 8.83 7.43
CA ASP A 50 -6.77 9.12 6.27
C ASP A 50 -7.12 7.88 5.44
N GLY A 51 -6.53 6.73 5.75
CA GLY A 51 -6.64 5.54 4.93
C GLY A 51 -5.69 5.61 3.74
N GLY A 52 -5.92 4.75 2.75
CA GLY A 52 -5.11 4.69 1.53
C GLY A 52 -4.93 3.25 1.09
N TYR A 53 -3.87 3.00 0.34
CA TYR A 53 -3.60 1.69 -0.23
C TYR A 53 -2.14 1.34 0.01
N ILE A 54 -1.86 0.25 0.74
CA ILE A 54 -0.51 -0.29 0.81
C ILE A 54 -0.13 -0.72 -0.60
N ASP A 55 0.93 -0.13 -1.13
CA ASP A 55 1.46 -0.45 -2.45
C ASP A 55 2.51 -1.54 -2.30
N PHE A 56 2.22 -2.74 -2.81
CA PHE A 56 3.16 -3.85 -2.78
C PHE A 56 4.24 -3.73 -3.84
N GLU A 57 4.13 -2.84 -4.81
CA GLU A 57 5.17 -2.61 -5.83
C GLU A 57 6.20 -1.59 -5.36
N ASP A 58 5.81 -0.70 -4.43
CA ASP A 58 6.65 0.38 -3.91
C ASP A 58 7.18 0.06 -2.50
N ILE A 59 8.30 -0.66 -2.49
CA ILE A 59 8.98 -1.07 -1.26
C ILE A 59 10.27 -0.29 -1.08
N ILE A 60 10.39 0.32 0.10
CA ILE A 60 11.58 1.03 0.53
C ILE A 60 12.38 0.21 1.54
N SER A 61 13.70 0.24 1.40
CA SER A 61 14.65 -0.13 2.43
C SER A 61 15.02 1.10 3.24
N ILE A 62 15.05 0.94 4.57
CA ILE A 62 15.39 1.99 5.51
C ILE A 62 16.37 1.42 6.54
N SER A 63 17.39 2.20 6.89
CA SER A 63 18.35 1.79 7.92
C SER A 63 17.69 1.78 9.30
N LYS A 64 18.19 0.95 10.22
CA LYS A 64 17.70 0.89 11.60
C LYS A 64 17.83 2.24 12.33
N LYS A 65 18.88 3.01 11.99
CA LYS A 65 19.11 4.34 12.56
C LYS A 65 17.99 5.29 12.13
N LYS A 66 17.79 5.42 10.83
CA LYS A 66 16.78 6.29 10.24
C LYS A 66 15.36 5.90 10.64
N PHE A 67 15.07 4.61 10.72
CA PHE A 67 13.78 4.13 11.23
C PHE A 67 13.48 4.63 12.66
N LYS A 68 14.48 4.72 13.53
CA LYS A 68 14.29 5.23 14.90
C LYS A 68 14.20 6.76 14.97
N GLU A 69 14.73 7.46 13.98
CA GLU A 69 14.71 8.91 13.87
C GLU A 69 13.37 9.39 13.27
N ASP A 70 12.90 8.70 12.23
CA ASP A 70 11.73 9.10 11.44
C ASP A 70 10.40 8.59 12.00
N PHE A 71 10.40 7.52 12.80
CA PHE A 71 9.17 6.88 13.29
C PHE A 71 9.07 6.91 14.82
N GLU A 72 7.89 7.32 15.28
CA GLU A 72 7.54 7.29 16.70
C GLU A 72 7.34 5.86 17.21
N LYS A 73 7.36 5.71 18.54
CA LYS A 73 6.95 4.45 19.16
C LYS A 73 5.47 4.20 18.85
N PRO A 74 5.09 2.99 18.39
CA PRO A 74 3.69 2.69 18.09
C PRO A 74 2.79 2.97 19.29
N LEU A 75 1.83 3.88 19.10
CA LEU A 75 0.83 4.24 20.12
C LEU A 75 -0.34 3.26 20.16
N LEU A 76 -0.58 2.57 19.04
CA LEU A 76 -1.73 1.71 18.82
C LEU A 76 -1.28 0.42 18.16
N GLN A 77 -1.99 -0.66 18.46
CA GLN A 77 -1.80 -1.95 17.82
C GLN A 77 -2.95 -2.24 16.87
N ILE A 78 -2.61 -2.68 15.66
CA ILE A 78 -3.59 -3.15 14.68
C ILE A 78 -4.06 -4.56 15.08
N ALA A 79 -5.35 -4.85 14.88
CA ALA A 79 -5.91 -6.17 15.17
C ALA A 79 -5.10 -7.30 14.48
N PRO A 80 -4.74 -8.38 15.18
CA PRO A 80 -3.91 -9.45 14.60
C PRO A 80 -4.49 -10.08 13.33
N ALA A 81 -5.82 -10.18 13.24
CA ALA A 81 -6.50 -10.67 12.04
C ALA A 81 -6.21 -9.78 10.82
N PHE A 82 -6.24 -8.45 10.99
CA PHE A 82 -5.94 -7.52 9.91
C PHE A 82 -4.48 -7.60 9.46
N VAL A 83 -3.54 -7.74 10.41
CA VAL A 83 -2.11 -7.95 10.10
C VAL A 83 -1.92 -9.24 9.31
N LYS A 84 -2.61 -10.32 9.68
CA LYS A 84 -2.60 -11.59 8.96
C LYS A 84 -3.11 -11.42 7.53
N ASP A 85 -4.19 -10.67 7.32
CA ASP A 85 -4.76 -10.43 6.00
C ASP A 85 -3.82 -9.64 5.08
N VAL A 86 -3.19 -8.58 5.59
CA VAL A 86 -2.16 -7.81 4.85
C VAL A 86 -0.99 -8.71 4.48
N THR A 87 -0.47 -9.48 5.44
CA THR A 87 0.69 -10.36 5.24
C THR A 87 0.39 -11.46 4.23
N ALA A 88 -0.79 -12.07 4.29
CA ALA A 88 -1.20 -13.12 3.37
C ALA A 88 -1.30 -12.60 1.93
N ARG A 89 -1.84 -11.39 1.73
CA ARG A 89 -1.94 -10.78 0.40
C ARG A 89 -0.58 -10.38 -0.15
N PHE A 90 0.30 -9.83 0.69
CA PHE A 90 1.68 -9.53 0.32
C PHE A 90 2.43 -10.79 -0.13
N ALA A 91 2.36 -11.87 0.67
CA ALA A 91 2.98 -13.15 0.34
C ALA A 91 2.41 -13.75 -0.95
N ALA A 92 1.08 -13.69 -1.13
CA ALA A 92 0.44 -14.19 -2.34
C ALA A 92 0.83 -13.37 -3.59
N TYR A 93 1.03 -12.05 -3.47
CA TYR A 93 1.49 -11.21 -4.56
C TYR A 93 2.91 -11.61 -5.01
N TYR A 94 3.85 -11.70 -4.07
CA TYR A 94 5.23 -12.05 -4.39
C TYR A 94 5.48 -13.52 -4.70
N GLY A 95 4.61 -14.43 -4.25
CA GLY A 95 4.61 -15.82 -4.72
C GLY A 95 4.38 -15.95 -6.23
N ARG A 96 3.82 -14.93 -6.89
CA ARG A 96 3.64 -14.87 -8.35
C ARG A 96 4.69 -14.03 -9.07
N GLN A 97 5.12 -12.92 -8.47
CA GLN A 97 6.00 -11.94 -9.13
C GLN A 97 7.50 -12.18 -8.88
N GLY A 98 7.87 -13.00 -7.90
CA GLY A 98 9.27 -13.23 -7.51
C GLY A 98 9.72 -12.29 -6.39
N GLN A 99 11.00 -11.95 -6.34
CA GLN A 99 11.54 -11.11 -5.27
C GLN A 99 11.19 -9.62 -5.48
N PRO A 100 10.83 -8.87 -4.42
CA PRO A 100 10.66 -7.42 -4.49
C PRO A 100 11.91 -6.69 -4.98
N ALA A 101 11.72 -5.73 -5.89
CA ALA A 101 12.71 -4.68 -6.13
C ALA A 101 12.61 -3.66 -4.99
N LEU A 102 13.75 -3.28 -4.41
CA LEU A 102 13.80 -2.35 -3.27
C LEU A 102 14.41 -1.03 -3.71
N SER A 103 13.76 0.08 -3.38
CA SER A 103 14.36 1.41 -3.43
C SER A 103 15.01 1.75 -2.07
N SER A 104 16.16 2.44 -2.05
CA SER A 104 16.77 2.91 -0.79
C SER A 104 16.35 4.35 -0.52
N VAL A 105 16.06 4.66 0.74
CA VAL A 105 15.92 6.04 1.21
C VAL A 105 17.06 6.30 2.19
N ASP A 106 18.20 6.74 1.68
CA ASP A 106 19.41 7.04 2.48
C ASP A 106 19.15 8.16 3.49
#